data_AF-A0A9D5WIJ1-F1
#
_entry.id   AF-A0A9D5WIJ1-F1
#
_cell.length_a   1.000
_cell.length_b   1.000
_cell.length_c   1.000
_cell.angle_alpha   90.00
_cell.angle_beta   90.00
_cell.angle_gamma   90.00
#
_symmetry.space_group_name_H-M   'P 1'
#
loop_
_entity.id
_entity.type
_entity.pdbx_description
1 polymer ?
#
loop_
_entity_poly.entity_id
_entity_poly.type
_entity_poly.pdbx_seq_one_letter_code
_entity_poly.pdbx_strand_id
1 'polypeptide(L)'
;TLHNVTLPGEIEVYCDNVAYGYRNKVEFSWYSESVVSRAVSQKEPGAVSGPGLFSDDTRGIDADGDSEELSGDTLDLAFFRRGSKGKIIVDDTSLARPEINNLARAIRDLLRHKRVAARQLKTLLIRCDQSGSCVWQLYVRDRLPEIITADEAAKLPAQGGEIIYSDPRSPASRITERLVHFGNTTLTDTILGVPFRYACEGFFQVNIPVYEQALRDMREWVPYNKARQERQLDQLAAHDNTDSQQRAISQKKSGQLHVGPGLFSDDIRAVRLSTIDLYAGVGTIGLTIGGDNITLVEINADAVREMQRNITELDRTDAGAVLAPSEQALDYITGKEIVIVDPPRAGLHPDVIATLLQKLPPRIIYLSCNPITQARDVALLQQSYQIAWHRGYNFFPRTPHIEHLIILDKKP
;
A
#
# COMPACT_ATOMS: atom_id res chain seq x y z
N THR A 1 23.19 16.13 6.63
CA THR A 1 23.00 15.16 7.73
C THR A 1 21.63 15.37 8.33
N LEU A 2 20.86 14.30 8.52
CA LEU A 2 19.57 14.34 9.19
C LEU A 2 19.70 13.49 10.45
N HIS A 3 19.31 14.03 11.61
CA HIS A 3 19.56 13.38 12.92
C HIS A 3 21.02 12.97 13.18
N ASN A 4 22.01 13.73 12.67
CA ASN A 4 23.45 13.40 12.75
C ASN A 4 23.86 12.06 12.11
N VAL A 5 22.99 11.46 11.30
CA VAL A 5 23.32 10.29 10.49
C VAL A 5 24.17 10.72 9.30
N THR A 6 25.33 10.09 9.16
CA THR A 6 26.20 10.21 7.99
C THR A 6 26.04 8.96 7.13
N LEU A 7 25.65 9.15 5.87
CA LEU A 7 25.51 8.07 4.88
C LEU A 7 26.87 7.78 4.24
N PRO A 8 27.14 6.54 3.81
CA PRO A 8 28.40 6.17 3.18
C PRO A 8 28.59 6.75 1.77
N GLY A 9 27.51 7.23 1.13
CA GLY A 9 27.54 7.83 -0.20
C GLY A 9 26.39 8.82 -0.44
N GLU A 10 26.30 9.31 -1.68
CA GLU A 10 25.17 10.13 -2.13
C GLU A 10 23.87 9.31 -2.18
N ILE A 11 22.73 9.98 -1.98
CA ILE A 11 21.43 9.32 -2.10
C ILE A 11 21.08 9.23 -3.59
N GLU A 12 21.35 8.07 -4.19
CA GLU A 12 20.82 7.73 -5.51
C GLU A 12 19.37 7.27 -5.39
N VAL A 13 18.50 7.81 -6.25
CA VAL A 13 17.07 7.46 -6.28
C VAL A 13 16.77 6.67 -7.55
N TYR A 14 16.40 5.41 -7.40
CA TYR A 14 15.92 4.59 -8.50
C TYR A 14 14.55 5.06 -8.98
N CYS A 15 14.42 5.21 -10.30
CA CYS A 15 13.16 5.48 -11.01
C CYS A 15 13.07 4.55 -12.21
N ASP A 16 11.88 4.05 -12.52
CA ASP A 16 11.60 3.25 -13.72
C ASP A 16 11.21 4.11 -14.94
N ASN A 17 11.27 5.44 -14.81
CA ASN A 17 10.85 6.44 -15.79
C ASN A 17 9.34 6.41 -16.14
N VAL A 18 8.49 5.73 -15.35
CA VAL A 18 7.04 5.72 -15.51
C VAL A 18 6.41 6.75 -14.58
N ALA A 19 6.07 7.93 -15.11
CA ALA A 19 5.57 9.03 -14.30
C ALA A 19 4.05 9.02 -14.01
N TYR A 20 3.28 8.19 -14.73
CA TYR A 20 1.82 8.18 -14.76
C TYR A 20 1.28 6.76 -14.93
N GLY A 21 0.00 6.54 -14.63
CA GLY A 21 -0.65 5.23 -14.82
C GLY A 21 -0.13 4.09 -13.93
N TYR A 22 0.74 4.40 -12.96
CA TYR A 22 1.40 3.38 -12.15
C TYR A 22 0.52 2.87 -11.00
N ARG A 23 -0.38 3.71 -10.44
CA ARG A 23 -1.18 3.35 -9.27
C ARG A 23 -2.21 2.30 -9.60
N ASN A 24 -2.18 1.24 -8.80
CA ASN A 24 -3.13 0.14 -8.83
C ASN A 24 -4.28 0.28 -7.82
N LYS A 25 -4.28 1.31 -6.96
CA LYS A 25 -5.34 1.60 -5.97
C LYS A 25 -5.64 3.09 -5.89
N VAL A 26 -6.93 3.47 -5.90
CA VAL A 26 -7.40 4.85 -5.74
C VAL A 26 -8.62 4.91 -4.83
N GLU A 27 -8.63 5.90 -3.94
CA GLU A 27 -9.77 6.26 -3.09
C GLU A 27 -10.35 7.60 -3.55
N PHE A 28 -11.52 7.55 -4.18
CA PHE A 28 -12.27 8.74 -4.55
C PHE A 28 -13.22 9.16 -3.41
N SER A 29 -13.38 10.46 -3.25
CA SER A 29 -14.47 11.04 -2.49
C SER A 29 -15.62 11.46 -3.41
N TRP A 30 -16.71 11.94 -2.81
CA TRP A 30 -17.91 12.39 -3.52
C TRP A 30 -18.14 13.88 -3.33
N TYR A 31 -18.57 14.58 -4.38
CA TYR A 31 -18.92 15.99 -4.36
C TYR A 31 -20.36 16.18 -4.86
N SER A 32 -21.05 17.17 -4.30
CA SER A 32 -22.26 17.75 -4.87
C SER A 32 -22.42 19.18 -4.32
N GLU A 33 -23.07 20.07 -5.06
CA GLU A 33 -23.25 21.48 -4.68
C GLU A 33 -24.06 21.63 -3.39
N SER A 34 -25.07 20.78 -3.18
CA SER A 34 -25.93 20.79 -1.99
C SER A 34 -25.18 20.46 -0.69
N VAL A 35 -24.08 19.69 -0.78
CA VAL A 35 -23.23 19.36 0.36
C VAL A 35 -22.32 20.53 0.73
N VAL A 36 -21.89 21.33 -0.25
CA VAL A 36 -21.01 22.48 -0.03
C VAL A 36 -21.77 23.66 0.56
N SER A 37 -22.94 24.01 0.00
CA SER A 37 -23.75 25.15 0.45
C SER A 37 -24.13 25.04 1.93
N ARG A 38 -24.50 23.85 2.41
CA ARG A 38 -24.80 23.60 3.83
C ARG A 38 -23.57 23.60 4.74
N ALA A 39 -22.41 23.15 4.27
CA ALA A 39 -21.18 23.22 5.05
C ALA A 39 -20.72 24.67 5.27
N VAL A 40 -21.07 25.58 4.35
CA VAL A 40 -20.87 27.02 4.50
C VAL A 40 -21.91 27.62 5.44
N SER A 41 -23.20 27.29 5.33
CA SER A 41 -24.23 27.77 6.29
C SER A 41 -24.06 27.28 7.72
N GLN A 42 -23.43 26.12 7.96
CA GLN A 42 -23.10 25.66 9.32
C GLN A 42 -21.88 26.35 9.94
N LYS A 43 -21.23 27.27 9.21
CA LYS A 43 -20.16 28.14 9.69
C LYS A 43 -20.58 29.61 9.62
N GLU A 44 -21.57 30.02 10.41
CA GLU A 44 -21.68 31.44 10.75
C GLU A 44 -20.67 31.80 11.85
N PRO A 45 -19.84 32.84 11.67
CA PRO A 45 -18.99 33.38 12.72
C PRO A 45 -19.82 34.26 13.68
N GLY A 46 -19.46 34.19 14.96
CA GLY A 46 -20.07 34.99 16.01
C GLY A 46 -20.08 36.50 15.70
N ALA A 47 -21.17 37.13 16.12
CA ALA A 47 -21.49 38.53 15.98
C ALA A 47 -20.36 39.49 16.40
N VAL A 48 -20.07 40.46 15.55
CA VAL A 48 -19.62 41.80 15.96
C VAL A 48 -20.31 42.83 15.08
N SER A 49 -21.11 43.67 15.73
CA SER A 49 -21.81 44.84 15.20
C SER A 49 -20.87 46.03 15.02
N GLY A 50 -21.05 46.79 13.93
CA GLY A 50 -20.44 48.12 13.73
C GLY A 50 -20.87 48.75 12.39
N PRO A 51 -21.39 50.00 12.36
CA PRO A 51 -22.09 50.56 11.21
C PRO A 51 -21.17 51.37 10.27
N GLY A 52 -21.51 51.42 8.99
CA GLY A 52 -20.85 52.32 8.04
C GLY A 52 -21.37 52.18 6.60
N LEU A 53 -22.29 53.09 6.26
CA LEU A 53 -22.64 53.65 4.93
C LEU A 53 -22.03 53.01 3.68
N PHE A 54 -22.88 52.63 2.71
CA PHE A 54 -23.04 53.28 1.40
C PHE A 54 -24.38 52.85 0.75
N SER A 55 -25.24 53.83 0.43
CA SER A 55 -26.31 53.76 -0.58
C SER A 55 -25.64 53.83 -1.97
N ASP A 56 -26.23 53.54 -3.13
CA ASP A 56 -27.59 53.41 -3.65
C ASP A 56 -27.52 52.46 -4.86
N ASP A 57 -28.63 51.84 -5.22
CA ASP A 57 -29.42 52.18 -6.42
C ASP A 57 -30.19 50.95 -6.92
N THR A 58 -31.43 50.85 -6.46
CA THR A 58 -32.45 49.95 -6.97
C THR A 58 -33.02 50.51 -8.26
N ARG A 59 -32.93 49.75 -9.36
CA ARG A 59 -33.89 49.83 -10.45
C ARG A 59 -34.42 48.44 -10.75
N GLY A 60 -35.69 48.26 -10.41
CA GLY A 60 -36.47 47.09 -10.79
C GLY A 60 -36.70 47.06 -12.29
N ILE A 61 -36.68 45.85 -12.83
CA ILE A 61 -37.42 45.48 -14.02
C ILE A 61 -38.20 44.22 -13.64
N ASP A 62 -39.49 44.30 -13.94
CA ASP A 62 -40.53 43.35 -13.60
C ASP A 62 -40.36 41.98 -14.25
N ALA A 63 -40.87 41.00 -13.49
CA ALA A 63 -41.61 39.79 -13.82
C ALA A 63 -41.53 39.13 -15.21
N ASP A 64 -41.59 37.80 -15.12
CA ASP A 64 -41.97 36.81 -16.14
C ASP A 64 -40.85 36.30 -17.05
N GLY A 65 -40.23 35.23 -16.56
CA GLY A 65 -39.44 34.29 -17.34
C GLY A 65 -39.24 33.03 -16.52
N ASP A 66 -40.14 32.06 -16.70
CA ASP A 66 -39.92 30.67 -16.30
C ASP A 66 -38.63 30.16 -16.95
N SER A 67 -37.52 30.34 -16.26
CA SER A 67 -36.32 29.54 -16.44
C SER A 67 -36.10 28.81 -15.13
N GLU A 68 -36.77 27.67 -14.98
CA GLU A 68 -36.21 26.56 -14.22
C GLU A 68 -34.85 26.20 -14.86
N GLU A 69 -33.81 26.96 -14.51
CA GLU A 69 -32.45 26.48 -14.65
C GLU A 69 -32.31 25.32 -13.67
N LEU A 70 -32.52 24.11 -14.21
CA LEU A 70 -32.11 22.83 -13.65
C LEU A 70 -30.58 22.84 -13.41
N SER A 71 -30.11 23.60 -12.41
CA SER A 71 -28.82 23.33 -11.76
C SER A 71 -29.01 22.09 -10.88
N GLY A 72 -29.19 20.94 -11.55
CA GLY A 72 -29.31 19.66 -10.88
C GLY A 72 -28.05 19.39 -10.08
N ASP A 73 -28.18 19.23 -8.77
CA ASP A 73 -27.10 18.82 -7.87
C ASP A 73 -26.46 17.52 -8.39
N THR A 74 -25.35 17.62 -9.13
CA THR A 74 -24.70 16.46 -9.74
C THR A 74 -23.82 15.75 -8.72
N LEU A 75 -23.89 14.42 -8.70
CA LEU A 75 -23.00 13.58 -7.89
C LEU A 75 -21.67 13.40 -8.62
N ASP A 76 -20.59 13.98 -8.12
CA ASP A 76 -19.28 13.98 -8.75
C ASP A 76 -18.25 13.17 -7.97
N LEU A 77 -17.27 12.58 -8.67
CA LEU A 77 -16.06 12.06 -8.04
C LEU A 77 -15.17 13.24 -7.65
N ALA A 78 -14.41 13.10 -6.57
CA ALA A 78 -13.59 14.18 -6.05
C ALA A 78 -12.36 13.72 -5.28
N PHE A 79 -11.35 14.57 -5.23
CA PHE A 79 -10.25 14.49 -4.25
C PHE A 79 -10.30 15.67 -3.29
N PHE A 80 -9.68 15.51 -2.12
CA PHE A 80 -9.49 16.63 -1.20
C PHE A 80 -8.41 17.57 -1.69
N ARG A 81 -8.65 18.88 -1.58
CA ARG A 81 -7.63 19.93 -1.77
C ARG A 81 -6.59 19.79 -0.68
N ARG A 82 -5.31 19.75 -1.08
CA ARG A 82 -4.17 19.71 -0.16
C ARG A 82 -4.30 20.78 0.92
N GLY A 83 -4.17 20.38 2.19
CA GLY A 83 -4.22 21.29 3.33
C GLY A 83 -5.62 21.77 3.72
N SER A 84 -6.70 21.21 3.15
CA SER A 84 -8.06 21.60 3.51
C SER A 84 -9.05 20.42 3.47
N LYS A 85 -10.28 20.66 3.95
CA LYS A 85 -11.42 19.74 3.79
C LYS A 85 -12.22 19.99 2.50
N GLY A 86 -11.82 21.00 1.72
CA GLY A 86 -12.44 21.31 0.44
C GLY A 86 -12.15 20.21 -0.59
N LYS A 87 -13.03 20.06 -1.56
CA LYS A 87 -12.95 19.02 -2.60
C LYS A 87 -12.73 19.65 -3.98
N ILE A 88 -12.05 18.92 -4.87
CA ILE A 88 -11.93 19.22 -6.30
C ILE A 88 -12.63 18.09 -7.02
N ILE A 89 -13.59 18.44 -7.88
CA ILE A 89 -14.25 17.51 -8.79
C ILE A 89 -13.20 16.95 -9.76
N VAL A 90 -13.22 15.65 -9.98
CA VAL A 90 -12.35 14.97 -10.94
C VAL A 90 -13.16 13.99 -11.79
N ASP A 91 -12.83 13.92 -13.08
CA ASP A 91 -13.34 12.86 -13.96
C ASP A 91 -12.40 11.66 -14.03
N ASP A 92 -11.11 11.89 -13.76
CA ASP A 92 -10.05 10.88 -13.74
C ASP A 92 -8.85 11.31 -12.89
N THR A 93 -7.87 10.43 -12.80
CA THR A 93 -6.51 10.75 -12.33
C THR A 93 -5.47 10.15 -13.27
N SER A 94 -4.49 10.95 -13.65
CA SER A 94 -3.37 10.54 -14.48
C SER A 94 -2.40 9.59 -13.78
N LEU A 95 -2.47 9.47 -12.44
CA LEU A 95 -1.60 8.58 -11.69
C LEU A 95 -2.07 7.12 -11.70
N ALA A 96 -3.35 6.88 -11.99
CA ALA A 96 -3.94 5.54 -11.92
C ALA A 96 -4.10 4.89 -13.29
N ARG A 97 -4.18 3.58 -13.27
CA ARG A 97 -4.50 2.76 -14.45
C ARG A 97 -5.83 3.19 -15.09
N PRO A 98 -5.95 3.17 -16.44
CA PRO A 98 -7.19 3.55 -17.13
C PRO A 98 -8.43 2.79 -16.66
N GLU A 99 -8.27 1.51 -16.32
CA GLU A 99 -9.33 0.61 -15.84
C GLU A 99 -9.98 1.15 -14.56
N ILE A 100 -9.17 1.70 -13.64
CA ILE A 100 -9.66 2.34 -12.42
C ILE A 100 -10.54 3.54 -12.75
N ASN A 101 -10.07 4.41 -13.66
CA ASN A 101 -10.81 5.61 -14.06
C ASN A 101 -12.13 5.25 -14.78
N ASN A 102 -12.09 4.23 -15.65
CA ASN A 102 -13.28 3.72 -16.35
C ASN A 102 -14.33 3.19 -15.37
N LEU A 103 -13.91 2.35 -14.42
CA LEU A 103 -14.80 1.79 -13.40
C LEU A 103 -15.35 2.88 -12.46
N ALA A 104 -14.53 3.86 -12.07
CA ALA A 104 -14.97 4.97 -11.23
C ALA A 104 -16.10 5.76 -11.88
N ARG A 105 -15.96 6.09 -13.18
CA ARG A 105 -17.00 6.80 -13.94
C ARG A 105 -18.26 5.95 -14.09
N ALA A 106 -18.13 4.66 -14.39
CA ALA A 106 -19.29 3.76 -14.50
C ALA A 106 -20.10 3.70 -13.20
N ILE A 107 -19.42 3.58 -12.04
CA ILE A 107 -20.07 3.59 -10.73
C ILE A 107 -20.72 4.95 -10.44
N ARG A 108 -20.01 6.06 -10.71
CA ARG A 108 -20.56 7.42 -10.54
C ARG A 108 -21.83 7.59 -11.35
N ASP A 109 -21.81 7.22 -12.63
CA ASP A 109 -22.92 7.41 -13.56
C ASP A 109 -24.13 6.53 -13.18
N LEU A 110 -23.89 5.31 -12.68
CA LEU A 110 -24.92 4.46 -12.09
C LEU A 110 -25.59 5.12 -10.87
N LEU A 111 -24.79 5.64 -9.94
CA LEU A 111 -25.30 6.30 -8.73
C LEU A 111 -26.03 7.62 -9.05
N ARG A 112 -25.58 8.35 -10.08
CA ARG A 112 -26.28 9.52 -10.64
C ARG A 112 -27.65 9.15 -11.17
N HIS A 113 -27.73 8.09 -11.98
CA HIS A 113 -29.00 7.63 -12.55
C HIS A 113 -30.01 7.28 -11.45
N LYS A 114 -29.54 6.68 -10.35
CA LYS A 114 -30.33 6.39 -9.16
C LYS A 114 -30.57 7.57 -8.22
N ARG A 115 -30.08 8.76 -8.56
CA ARG A 115 -30.23 9.99 -7.77
C ARG A 115 -29.73 9.83 -6.32
N VAL A 116 -28.65 9.07 -6.13
CA VAL A 116 -28.02 8.90 -4.81
C VAL A 116 -27.34 10.20 -4.40
N ALA A 117 -27.61 10.68 -3.19
CA ALA A 117 -27.04 11.93 -2.73
C ALA A 117 -25.62 11.74 -2.17
N ALA A 118 -24.69 12.64 -2.50
CA ALA A 118 -23.29 12.57 -2.06
C ALA A 118 -23.13 12.48 -0.53
N ARG A 119 -24.07 13.07 0.23
CA ARG A 119 -24.08 13.02 1.71
C ARG A 119 -24.24 11.62 2.29
N GLN A 120 -24.83 10.69 1.53
CA GLN A 120 -25.07 9.31 1.93
C GLN A 120 -23.85 8.42 1.64
N LEU A 121 -22.89 8.93 0.88
CA LEU A 121 -21.68 8.24 0.48
C LEU A 121 -20.48 8.75 1.28
N LYS A 122 -19.45 7.90 1.39
CA LYS A 122 -18.21 8.24 2.08
C LYS A 122 -17.02 8.22 1.13
N THR A 123 -16.74 7.06 0.55
CA THR A 123 -15.58 6.80 -0.31
C THR A 123 -15.96 5.78 -1.36
N LEU A 124 -15.39 5.91 -2.56
CA LEU A 124 -15.29 4.84 -3.53
C LEU A 124 -13.84 4.40 -3.61
N LEU A 125 -13.55 3.19 -3.16
CA LEU A 125 -12.24 2.58 -3.29
C LEU A 125 -12.25 1.66 -4.50
N ILE A 126 -11.27 1.79 -5.39
CA ILE A 126 -11.08 0.90 -6.53
C ILE A 126 -9.64 0.42 -6.53
N ARG A 127 -9.48 -0.87 -6.83
CA ARG A 127 -8.18 -1.50 -6.98
C ARG A 127 -8.15 -2.36 -8.23
N CYS A 128 -7.00 -2.39 -8.88
CA CYS A 128 -6.74 -3.14 -10.10
C CYS A 128 -5.49 -3.98 -9.90
N ASP A 129 -5.45 -5.20 -10.43
CA ASP A 129 -4.20 -5.96 -10.53
C ASP A 129 -3.38 -5.55 -11.79
N GLN A 130 -2.22 -6.16 -11.99
CA GLN A 130 -1.35 -5.92 -13.13
C GLN A 130 -1.99 -6.33 -14.47
N SER A 131 -2.93 -7.28 -14.47
CA SER A 131 -3.66 -7.76 -15.65
C SER A 131 -4.76 -6.82 -16.11
N GLY A 132 -5.18 -5.87 -15.27
CA GLY A 132 -6.29 -4.95 -15.54
C GLY A 132 -7.60 -5.32 -14.85
N SER A 133 -7.65 -6.42 -14.08
CA SER A 133 -8.85 -6.82 -13.37
C SER A 133 -9.11 -5.90 -12.18
N CYS A 134 -10.29 -5.29 -12.12
CA CYS A 134 -10.65 -4.35 -11.07
C CYS A 134 -11.63 -4.94 -10.06
N VAL A 135 -11.48 -4.51 -8.80
CA VAL A 135 -12.46 -4.67 -7.71
C VAL A 135 -12.78 -3.31 -7.10
N TRP A 136 -13.97 -3.18 -6.53
CA TRP A 136 -14.41 -1.92 -5.94
C TRP A 136 -15.07 -2.10 -4.57
N GLN A 137 -15.00 -1.07 -3.75
CA GLN A 137 -15.71 -0.98 -2.47
C GLN A 137 -16.38 0.38 -2.38
N LEU A 138 -17.70 0.38 -2.25
CA LEU A 138 -18.49 1.58 -2.04
C LEU A 138 -18.80 1.73 -0.55
N TYR A 139 -18.14 2.69 0.09
CA TYR A 139 -18.37 3.02 1.49
C TYR A 139 -19.54 4.00 1.60
N VAL A 140 -20.59 3.59 2.31
CA VAL A 140 -21.81 4.37 2.56
C VAL A 140 -21.93 4.79 4.02
N ARG A 141 -22.59 5.92 4.25
CA ARG A 141 -22.91 6.48 5.58
C ARG A 141 -24.30 6.10 6.06
N ASP A 142 -25.19 5.84 5.12
CA ASP A 142 -26.56 5.40 5.36
C ASP A 142 -26.71 3.98 4.84
N ARG A 143 -27.56 3.16 5.50
CA ARG A 143 -27.93 1.86 4.94
C ARG A 143 -28.92 2.09 3.81
N LEU A 144 -28.47 1.82 2.58
CA LEU A 144 -29.22 2.03 1.35
C LEU A 144 -29.47 0.68 0.67
N PRO A 145 -30.60 0.01 0.95
CA PRO A 145 -30.97 -1.21 0.26
C PRO A 145 -31.00 -0.98 -1.25
N GLU A 146 -30.49 -1.93 -2.03
CA GLU A 146 -30.53 -1.91 -3.50
C GLU A 146 -29.86 -0.68 -4.15
N ILE A 147 -28.93 -0.02 -3.46
CA ILE A 147 -28.13 1.08 -4.04
C ILE A 147 -27.43 0.63 -5.33
N ILE A 148 -26.94 -0.61 -5.37
CA ILE A 148 -26.48 -1.32 -6.57
C ILE A 148 -27.04 -2.74 -6.49
N THR A 149 -27.73 -3.20 -7.54
CA THR A 149 -28.26 -4.58 -7.62
C THR A 149 -27.22 -5.54 -8.19
N ALA A 150 -27.47 -6.85 -8.07
CA ALA A 150 -26.57 -7.86 -8.65
C ALA A 150 -26.44 -7.71 -10.18
N ASP A 151 -27.54 -7.42 -10.88
CA ASP A 151 -27.55 -7.23 -12.33
C ASP A 151 -26.80 -5.98 -12.78
N GLU A 152 -26.84 -4.91 -11.97
CA GLU A 152 -26.07 -3.70 -12.23
C GLU A 152 -24.58 -3.91 -11.95
N ALA A 153 -24.26 -4.57 -10.83
CA ALA A 153 -22.88 -4.92 -10.48
C ALA A 153 -22.23 -5.81 -11.55
N ALA A 154 -22.98 -6.76 -12.12
CA ALA A 154 -22.51 -7.63 -13.20
C ALA A 154 -22.21 -6.90 -14.53
N LYS A 155 -22.75 -5.69 -14.72
CA LYS A 155 -22.49 -4.85 -15.90
C LYS A 155 -21.30 -3.90 -15.71
N LEU A 156 -20.79 -3.75 -14.49
CA LEU A 156 -19.61 -2.95 -14.23
C LEU A 156 -18.37 -3.67 -14.78
N PRO A 157 -17.36 -2.95 -15.31
CA PRO A 157 -16.11 -3.53 -15.77
C PRO A 157 -15.20 -3.91 -14.58
N ALA A 158 -15.67 -4.85 -13.76
CA ALA A 158 -15.02 -5.31 -12.53
C ALA A 158 -15.30 -6.80 -12.32
N GLN A 159 -14.36 -7.52 -11.71
CA GLN A 159 -14.57 -8.92 -11.32
C GLN A 159 -15.46 -9.08 -10.08
N GLY A 160 -15.59 -8.01 -9.28
CA GLY A 160 -16.40 -8.02 -8.07
C GLY A 160 -16.37 -6.68 -7.33
N GLY A 161 -17.20 -6.57 -6.31
CA GLY A 161 -17.18 -5.43 -5.41
C GLY A 161 -18.06 -5.59 -4.19
N GLU A 162 -18.01 -4.61 -3.29
CA GLU A 162 -18.76 -4.62 -2.03
C GLU A 162 -19.41 -3.27 -1.75
N ILE A 163 -20.54 -3.32 -1.07
CA ILE A 163 -21.13 -2.16 -0.40
C ILE A 163 -20.85 -2.29 1.09
N ILE A 164 -20.24 -1.25 1.65
CA ILE A 164 -19.73 -1.27 3.02
C ILE A 164 -20.35 -0.11 3.79
N TYR A 165 -21.02 -0.40 4.90
CA TYR A 165 -21.38 0.63 5.85
C TYR A 165 -20.13 1.06 6.63
N SER A 166 -19.93 2.38 6.71
CA SER A 166 -18.82 2.98 7.43
C SER A 166 -19.33 4.03 8.41
N ASP A 167 -19.04 3.85 9.69
CA ASP A 167 -19.47 4.78 10.75
C ASP A 167 -19.16 6.24 10.35
N PRO A 168 -20.18 7.11 10.19
CA PRO A 168 -20.01 8.50 9.81
C PRO A 168 -19.17 9.32 10.80
N ARG A 169 -19.10 8.88 12.07
CA ARG A 169 -18.30 9.52 13.12
C ARG A 169 -16.81 9.29 12.94
N SER A 170 -16.42 8.23 12.22
CA SER A 170 -15.01 7.97 11.92
C SER A 170 -14.53 8.89 10.79
N PRO A 171 -13.43 9.62 10.96
CA PRO A 171 -12.86 10.44 9.87
C PRO A 171 -12.33 9.57 8.72
N ALA A 172 -12.01 8.29 8.99
CA ALA A 172 -11.53 7.34 7.99
C ALA A 172 -12.67 6.45 7.49
N SER A 173 -12.56 6.01 6.23
CA SER A 173 -13.43 4.97 5.68
C SER A 173 -12.97 3.63 6.23
N ARG A 174 -13.74 3.13 7.21
CA ARG A 174 -13.51 1.86 7.89
C ARG A 174 -14.65 0.91 7.57
N ILE A 175 -14.33 -0.37 7.46
CA ILE A 175 -15.32 -1.43 7.31
C ILE A 175 -15.99 -1.62 8.67
N THR A 176 -17.17 -1.04 8.85
CA THR A 176 -17.99 -1.26 10.04
C THR A 176 -18.86 -2.51 9.84
N GLU A 177 -19.46 -2.63 8.66
CA GLU A 177 -20.29 -3.77 8.27
C GLU A 177 -20.25 -3.93 6.75
N ARG A 178 -20.02 -5.15 6.24
CA ARG A 178 -20.16 -5.47 4.82
C ARG A 178 -21.64 -5.74 4.56
N LEU A 179 -22.29 -4.87 3.79
CA LEU A 179 -23.73 -4.94 3.53
C LEU A 179 -24.05 -5.90 2.38
N VAL A 180 -23.28 -5.81 1.30
CA VAL A 180 -23.49 -6.61 0.08
C VAL A 180 -22.14 -6.97 -0.53
N HIS A 181 -22.06 -8.17 -1.11
CA HIS A 181 -20.89 -8.70 -1.80
C HIS A 181 -21.27 -9.17 -3.20
N PHE A 182 -20.46 -8.82 -4.20
CA PHE A 182 -20.65 -9.16 -5.61
C PHE A 182 -19.39 -9.82 -6.18
N GLY A 183 -19.55 -10.93 -6.90
CA GLY A 183 -18.44 -11.56 -7.63
C GLY A 183 -17.28 -11.98 -6.73
N ASN A 184 -16.05 -11.84 -7.24
CA ASN A 184 -14.81 -12.08 -6.47
C ASN A 184 -14.11 -10.75 -6.18
N THR A 185 -13.85 -10.44 -4.92
CA THR A 185 -13.16 -9.21 -4.52
C THR A 185 -11.68 -9.39 -4.15
N THR A 186 -11.16 -10.60 -4.29
CA THR A 186 -9.74 -10.89 -4.07
C THR A 186 -8.97 -10.71 -5.38
N LEU A 187 -7.91 -9.93 -5.35
CA LEU A 187 -6.99 -9.76 -6.48
C LEU A 187 -5.77 -10.67 -6.32
N THR A 188 -5.07 -10.92 -7.42
CA THR A 188 -3.82 -11.66 -7.43
C THR A 188 -2.81 -10.94 -8.32
N ASP A 189 -1.62 -10.68 -7.80
CA ASP A 189 -0.49 -10.14 -8.56
C ASP A 189 0.76 -10.95 -8.32
N THR A 190 1.71 -10.86 -9.24
CA THR A 190 3.03 -11.45 -9.06
C THR A 190 4.02 -10.42 -8.57
N ILE A 191 4.78 -10.76 -7.53
CA ILE A 191 5.94 -9.98 -7.07
C ILE A 191 7.17 -10.86 -7.26
N LEU A 192 8.09 -10.44 -8.14
CA LEU A 192 9.25 -11.22 -8.56
C LEU A 192 8.87 -12.64 -9.05
N GLY A 193 7.74 -12.74 -9.75
CA GLY A 193 7.18 -14.01 -10.25
C GLY A 193 6.44 -14.85 -9.21
N VAL A 194 6.39 -14.43 -7.94
CA VAL A 194 5.65 -15.14 -6.88
C VAL A 194 4.23 -14.57 -6.79
N PRO A 195 3.17 -15.39 -6.93
CA PRO A 195 1.79 -14.91 -6.84
C PRO A 195 1.40 -14.58 -5.39
N PHE A 196 0.71 -13.47 -5.21
CA PHE A 196 0.15 -13.04 -3.93
C PHE A 196 -1.31 -12.68 -4.07
N ARG A 197 -2.11 -13.23 -3.17
CA ARG A 197 -3.51 -12.85 -2.98
C ARG A 197 -3.60 -11.71 -1.99
N TYR A 198 -4.50 -10.76 -2.27
CA TYR A 198 -4.76 -9.63 -1.39
C TYR A 198 -6.17 -9.06 -1.60
N ALA A 199 -6.73 -8.49 -0.52
CA ALA A 199 -8.04 -7.85 -0.53
C ALA A 199 -7.99 -6.41 -1.10
N CYS A 200 -9.14 -5.89 -1.52
CA CYS A 200 -9.28 -4.53 -2.06
C CYS A 200 -8.77 -3.45 -1.08
N GLU A 201 -9.18 -3.53 0.19
CA GLU A 201 -8.81 -2.61 1.27
C GLU A 201 -7.38 -2.84 1.79
N GLY A 202 -6.84 -4.05 1.61
CA GLY A 202 -5.58 -4.49 2.21
C GLY A 202 -4.39 -3.61 1.81
N PHE A 203 -3.33 -3.63 2.61
CA PHE A 203 -2.07 -3.04 2.15
C PHE A 203 -1.44 -3.94 1.07
N PHE A 204 -1.07 -3.32 -0.05
CA PHE A 204 -0.32 -3.93 -1.14
C PHE A 204 0.32 -2.79 -1.93
N GLN A 205 1.54 -2.98 -2.40
CA GLN A 205 2.31 -1.91 -3.02
C GLN A 205 1.65 -1.43 -4.31
N VAL A 206 1.55 -0.10 -4.46
CA VAL A 206 0.79 0.50 -5.57
C VAL A 206 1.62 0.71 -6.83
N ASN A 207 2.94 0.61 -6.74
CA ASN A 207 3.88 0.69 -7.85
C ASN A 207 4.78 -0.56 -7.83
N ILE A 208 4.25 -1.66 -8.38
CA ILE A 208 4.90 -2.97 -8.33
C ILE A 208 6.29 -2.98 -9.01
N PRO A 209 6.50 -2.40 -10.21
CA PRO A 209 7.80 -2.42 -10.86
C PRO A 209 8.94 -1.82 -10.00
N VAL A 210 8.69 -0.66 -9.40
CA VAL A 210 9.68 0.00 -8.52
C VAL A 210 9.86 -0.77 -7.22
N TYR A 211 8.77 -1.32 -6.67
CA TYR A 211 8.82 -2.18 -5.47
C TYR A 211 9.65 -3.44 -5.70
N GLU A 212 9.48 -4.12 -6.84
CA GLU A 212 10.27 -5.27 -7.21
C GLU A 212 11.76 -4.93 -7.32
N GLN A 213 12.12 -3.74 -7.81
CA GLN A 213 13.53 -3.33 -7.81
C GLN A 213 14.07 -3.21 -6.38
N ALA A 214 13.30 -2.63 -5.45
CA ALA A 214 13.71 -2.58 -4.06
C ALA A 214 13.91 -4.00 -3.48
N LEU A 215 13.02 -4.94 -3.80
CA LEU A 215 13.17 -6.33 -3.38
C LEU A 215 14.40 -7.01 -3.99
N ARG A 216 14.71 -6.76 -5.27
CA ARG A 216 15.93 -7.26 -5.91
C ARG A 216 17.17 -6.75 -5.18
N ASP A 217 17.21 -5.47 -4.86
CA ASP A 217 18.32 -4.86 -4.12
C ASP A 217 18.41 -5.42 -2.69
N MET A 218 17.28 -5.60 -1.99
CA MET A 218 17.24 -6.23 -0.65
C MET A 218 17.73 -7.68 -0.67
N ARG A 219 17.35 -8.46 -1.69
CA ARG A 219 17.70 -9.88 -1.84
C ARG A 219 19.21 -10.10 -1.87
N GLU A 220 19.98 -9.15 -2.39
CA GLU A 220 21.45 -9.24 -2.40
C GLU A 220 22.04 -9.32 -0.98
N TRP A 221 21.27 -8.90 0.04
CA TRP A 221 21.67 -8.87 1.45
C TRP A 221 21.02 -9.97 2.31
N VAL A 222 20.13 -10.78 1.73
CA VAL A 222 19.47 -11.90 2.42
C VAL A 222 20.11 -13.22 1.99
N PRO A 223 20.49 -14.10 2.94
CA PRO A 223 21.06 -15.39 2.63
C PRO A 223 20.07 -16.31 1.94
N TYR A 224 20.52 -16.98 0.88
CA TYR A 224 19.67 -17.95 0.19
C TYR A 224 20.47 -19.11 -0.39
N ASN A 225 19.81 -20.25 -0.52
CA ASN A 225 20.36 -21.43 -1.17
C ASN A 225 20.21 -21.31 -2.69
N LYS A 226 21.33 -21.12 -3.39
CA LYS A 226 21.38 -20.90 -4.84
C LYS A 226 20.72 -22.02 -5.66
N ALA A 227 20.80 -23.27 -5.19
CA ALA A 227 20.20 -24.43 -5.86
C ALA A 227 18.66 -24.48 -5.75
N ARG A 228 18.05 -23.76 -4.79
CA ARG A 228 16.58 -23.61 -4.71
C ARG A 228 16.09 -22.52 -5.66
N GLN A 229 16.81 -21.41 -5.72
CA GLN A 229 16.47 -20.29 -6.63
C GLN A 229 16.48 -20.73 -8.10
N GLU A 230 17.50 -21.48 -8.53
CA GLU A 230 17.57 -22.04 -9.88
C GLU A 230 16.35 -22.93 -10.16
N ARG A 231 15.94 -23.80 -9.21
CA ARG A 231 14.74 -24.64 -9.35
C ARG A 231 13.42 -23.88 -9.38
N GLN A 232 13.31 -22.80 -8.62
CA GLN A 232 12.08 -21.98 -8.56
C GLN A 232 11.93 -21.13 -9.83
N LEU A 233 13.03 -20.59 -10.35
CA LEU A 233 13.06 -19.92 -11.66
C LEU A 233 12.73 -20.90 -12.79
N ASP A 234 13.26 -22.13 -12.75
CA ASP A 234 12.96 -23.17 -13.74
C ASP A 234 11.48 -23.60 -13.69
N GLN A 235 10.88 -23.70 -12.51
CA GLN A 235 9.45 -24.04 -12.34
C GLN A 235 8.51 -22.93 -12.81
N LEU A 236 8.87 -21.66 -12.54
CA LEU A 236 8.13 -20.49 -13.03
C LEU A 236 8.25 -20.34 -14.55
N ALA A 237 9.43 -20.59 -15.12
CA ALA A 237 9.64 -20.59 -16.57
C ALA A 237 8.89 -21.73 -17.29
N ALA A 238 8.65 -22.85 -16.61
CA ALA A 238 7.88 -23.98 -17.15
C ALA A 238 6.36 -23.72 -17.21
N HIS A 239 5.85 -22.67 -16.54
CA HIS A 239 4.44 -22.26 -16.62
C HIS A 239 4.12 -21.28 -17.77
N ASP A 240 5.14 -20.72 -18.43
CA ASP A 240 4.99 -19.67 -19.46
C ASP A 240 5.37 -20.10 -20.89
N ASN A 241 5.75 -21.36 -21.14
CA ASN A 241 6.01 -21.84 -22.50
C ASN A 241 5.59 -23.31 -22.70
N THR A 242 4.61 -23.51 -23.58
CA THR A 242 4.49 -24.75 -24.36
C THR A 242 5.58 -24.73 -25.43
N ASP A 243 6.25 -25.86 -25.61
CA ASP A 243 7.29 -26.14 -26.60
C ASP A 243 8.67 -25.46 -26.40
N SER A 244 9.49 -26.09 -25.55
CA SER A 244 10.78 -26.65 -26.02
C SER A 244 11.44 -27.48 -24.93
N GLN A 245 11.12 -28.77 -24.88
CA GLN A 245 12.04 -29.75 -24.29
C GLN A 245 13.22 -29.93 -25.24
N GLN A 246 14.44 -29.55 -24.81
CA GLN A 246 15.64 -30.39 -24.82
C GLN A 246 16.93 -29.55 -24.66
N ARG A 247 17.84 -30.10 -23.84
CA ARG A 247 19.22 -29.68 -23.49
C ARG A 247 19.26 -28.80 -22.23
N ALA A 248 19.99 -29.11 -21.16
CA ALA A 248 21.26 -29.81 -21.08
C ALA A 248 21.49 -30.55 -19.73
N ILE A 249 22.49 -31.42 -19.80
CA ILE A 249 22.98 -32.43 -18.86
C ILE A 249 23.89 -31.82 -17.77
N SER A 250 23.82 -32.40 -16.56
CA SER A 250 24.87 -32.57 -15.53
C SER A 250 25.76 -31.39 -15.15
N GLN A 251 25.63 -30.94 -13.90
CA GLN A 251 26.77 -30.66 -13.01
C GLN A 251 26.32 -30.69 -11.54
N LYS A 252 26.92 -31.58 -10.75
CA LYS A 252 26.88 -31.50 -9.27
C LYS A 252 27.53 -30.18 -8.84
N LYS A 253 26.74 -29.15 -8.51
CA LYS A 253 27.21 -27.97 -7.78
C LYS A 253 26.83 -28.13 -6.32
N SER A 254 27.84 -28.26 -5.45
CA SER A 254 27.67 -28.08 -4.01
C SER A 254 27.00 -26.73 -3.77
N GLY A 255 25.85 -26.71 -3.10
CA GLY A 255 25.07 -25.49 -2.86
C GLY A 255 25.90 -24.43 -2.15
N GLN A 256 26.33 -23.42 -2.89
CA GLN A 256 27.07 -22.28 -2.34
C GLN A 256 26.04 -21.33 -1.73
N LEU A 257 26.15 -21.09 -0.42
CA LEU A 257 25.29 -20.17 0.31
C LEU A 257 25.71 -18.73 -0.03
N HIS A 258 24.79 -17.95 -0.60
CA HIS A 258 24.95 -16.50 -0.69
C HIS A 258 24.48 -15.88 0.63
N VAL A 259 25.15 -14.83 1.12
CA VAL A 259 24.88 -14.15 2.41
C VAL A 259 24.93 -12.61 2.27
N GLY A 260 25.22 -12.11 1.07
CA GLY A 260 25.50 -10.70 0.81
C GLY A 260 26.89 -10.24 1.30
N PRO A 261 27.33 -9.04 0.90
CA PRO A 261 28.62 -8.49 1.30
C PRO A 261 28.64 -8.14 2.80
N GLY A 262 29.81 -8.12 3.44
CA GLY A 262 30.00 -7.55 4.77
C GLY A 262 29.77 -8.46 5.99
N LEU A 263 29.29 -9.71 5.82
CA LEU A 263 29.17 -10.67 6.92
C LEU A 263 30.45 -11.51 7.08
N PHE A 264 30.91 -11.71 8.32
CA PHE A 264 32.10 -12.50 8.64
C PHE A 264 31.78 -14.00 8.76
N SER A 265 32.79 -14.87 8.66
CA SER A 265 32.60 -16.34 8.66
C SER A 265 31.89 -16.90 9.89
N ASP A 266 32.04 -16.24 11.05
CA ASP A 266 31.39 -16.65 12.30
C ASP A 266 29.91 -16.23 12.33
N ASP A 267 29.57 -15.07 11.76
CA ASP A 267 28.18 -14.67 11.52
C ASP A 267 27.52 -15.60 10.50
N ILE A 268 28.23 -16.04 9.46
CA ILE A 268 27.69 -16.99 8.45
C ILE A 268 27.39 -18.37 9.07
N ARG A 269 28.14 -18.80 10.10
CA ARG A 269 27.89 -20.06 10.84
C ARG A 269 26.80 -19.90 11.91
N ALA A 270 26.66 -18.71 12.50
CA ALA A 270 25.61 -18.39 13.47
C ALA A 270 24.26 -18.08 12.81
N VAL A 271 24.27 -17.48 11.62
CA VAL A 271 23.15 -17.27 10.69
C VAL A 271 22.87 -18.61 10.01
N ARG A 272 22.35 -19.54 10.79
CA ARG A 272 21.64 -20.70 10.26
C ARG A 272 20.30 -20.21 9.69
N LEU A 273 20.38 -19.46 8.60
CA LEU A 273 19.36 -19.23 7.57
C LEU A 273 17.99 -18.70 8.05
N SER A 274 17.89 -18.08 9.23
CA SER A 274 16.64 -17.52 9.71
C SER A 274 16.53 -16.03 9.41
N THR A 275 15.37 -15.64 8.90
CA THR A 275 14.98 -14.26 8.69
C THR A 275 13.72 -14.01 9.52
N ILE A 276 13.55 -12.77 9.97
CA ILE A 276 12.28 -12.29 10.53
C ILE A 276 11.85 -11.04 9.76
N ASP A 277 10.62 -11.04 9.27
CA ASP A 277 9.97 -9.92 8.60
C ASP A 277 8.93 -9.34 9.55
N LEU A 278 9.23 -8.16 10.11
CA LEU A 278 8.29 -7.41 10.93
C LEU A 278 7.48 -6.47 10.03
N TYR A 279 6.19 -6.32 10.34
CA TYR A 279 5.25 -5.55 9.52
C TYR A 279 4.99 -6.22 8.16
N ALA A 280 4.90 -7.55 8.16
CA ALA A 280 4.98 -8.37 6.95
C ALA A 280 3.78 -8.23 5.99
N GLY A 281 2.66 -7.62 6.42
CA GLY A 281 1.46 -7.49 5.59
C GLY A 281 0.93 -8.85 5.14
N VAL A 282 0.84 -9.07 3.82
CA VAL A 282 0.45 -10.39 3.25
C VAL A 282 1.66 -11.30 2.97
N GLY A 283 2.84 -10.93 3.45
CA GLY A 283 4.09 -11.67 3.35
C GLY A 283 4.93 -11.37 2.10
N THR A 284 4.70 -10.26 1.39
CA THR A 284 5.33 -10.00 0.08
C THR A 284 6.85 -9.92 0.15
N ILE A 285 7.43 -9.37 1.23
CA ILE A 285 8.89 -9.29 1.37
C ILE A 285 9.44 -10.66 1.79
N GLY A 286 9.07 -11.18 2.95
CA GLY A 286 9.64 -12.43 3.45
C GLY A 286 9.38 -13.66 2.57
N LEU A 287 8.23 -13.77 1.88
CA LEU A 287 7.96 -14.92 1.00
C LEU A 287 8.68 -14.84 -0.34
N THR A 288 9.11 -13.66 -0.79
CA THR A 288 9.87 -13.49 -2.05
C THR A 288 11.37 -13.57 -1.84
N ILE A 289 11.90 -12.91 -0.80
CA ILE A 289 13.35 -12.72 -0.62
C ILE A 289 13.86 -13.21 0.74
N GLY A 290 13.00 -13.66 1.65
CA GLY A 290 13.36 -13.97 3.05
C GLY A 290 14.15 -15.26 3.30
N GLY A 291 14.52 -16.01 2.25
CA GLY A 291 15.25 -17.27 2.38
C GLY A 291 14.35 -18.44 2.84
N ASP A 292 14.96 -19.51 3.35
CA ASP A 292 14.27 -20.76 3.68
C ASP A 292 13.49 -20.61 5.01
N ASN A 293 14.12 -20.28 6.14
CA ASN A 293 13.44 -20.21 7.44
C ASN A 293 12.99 -18.78 7.77
N ILE A 294 11.71 -18.44 7.55
CA ILE A 294 11.19 -17.07 7.69
C ILE A 294 10.07 -17.00 8.73
N THR A 295 10.21 -16.10 9.71
CA THR A 295 9.10 -15.68 10.59
C THR A 295 8.50 -14.39 10.06
N LEU A 296 7.19 -14.36 9.82
CA LEU A 296 6.45 -13.21 9.31
C LEU A 296 5.52 -12.70 10.41
N VAL A 297 5.70 -11.45 10.85
CA VAL A 297 4.92 -10.85 11.94
C VAL A 297 4.04 -9.73 11.42
N GLU A 298 2.74 -9.83 11.63
CA GLU A 298 1.75 -8.84 11.20
C GLU A 298 0.63 -8.68 12.25
N ILE A 299 0.17 -7.45 12.46
CA ILE A 299 -0.86 -7.11 13.45
C ILE A 299 -2.28 -7.23 12.87
N ASN A 300 -2.42 -7.04 11.56
CA ASN A 300 -3.70 -7.09 10.87
C ASN A 300 -4.12 -8.55 10.62
N ALA A 301 -5.17 -8.99 11.30
CA ALA A 301 -5.70 -10.34 11.19
C ALA A 301 -6.17 -10.71 9.77
N ASP A 302 -6.64 -9.75 8.97
CA ASP A 302 -7.05 -10.00 7.58
C ASP A 302 -5.82 -10.24 6.69
N ALA A 303 -4.77 -9.45 6.88
CA ALA A 303 -3.50 -9.64 6.19
C ALA A 303 -2.82 -10.95 6.58
N VAL A 304 -2.85 -11.36 7.85
CA VAL A 304 -2.33 -12.66 8.29
C VAL A 304 -3.10 -13.82 7.68
N ARG A 305 -4.43 -13.73 7.53
CA ARG A 305 -5.20 -14.79 6.85
C ARG A 305 -4.80 -14.93 5.39
N GLU A 306 -4.60 -13.83 4.67
CA GLU A 306 -4.10 -13.88 3.29
C GLU A 306 -2.65 -14.35 3.23
N MET A 307 -1.80 -13.95 4.20
CA MET A 307 -0.43 -14.45 4.33
C MET A 307 -0.39 -15.97 4.51
N GLN A 308 -1.22 -16.53 5.39
CA GLN A 308 -1.31 -17.99 5.61
C GLN A 308 -1.76 -18.72 4.34
N ARG A 309 -2.67 -18.13 3.55
CA ARG A 309 -3.07 -18.66 2.24
C ARG A 309 -1.90 -18.62 1.26
N ASN A 310 -1.21 -17.49 1.16
CA ASN A 310 -0.02 -17.35 0.31
C ASN A 310 1.06 -18.37 0.70
N ILE A 311 1.34 -18.57 2.01
CA ILE A 311 2.26 -19.60 2.50
C ILE A 311 1.85 -21.00 1.99
N THR A 312 0.56 -21.32 2.12
CA THR A 312 0.02 -22.63 1.72
C THR A 312 0.09 -22.83 0.21
N GLU A 313 -0.35 -21.84 -0.58
CA GLU A 313 -0.37 -21.91 -2.05
C GLU A 313 1.04 -21.95 -2.65
N LEU A 314 2.03 -21.36 -1.97
CA LEU A 314 3.44 -21.37 -2.37
C LEU A 314 4.23 -22.58 -1.84
N ASP A 315 3.58 -23.49 -1.10
CA ASP A 315 4.22 -24.63 -0.41
C ASP A 315 5.43 -24.22 0.46
N ARG A 316 5.32 -23.05 1.12
CA ARG A 316 6.35 -22.49 2.00
C ARG A 316 6.26 -23.06 3.42
N THR A 317 6.48 -24.37 3.55
CA THR A 317 6.45 -25.09 4.85
C THR A 317 7.50 -24.59 5.86
N ASP A 318 8.44 -23.79 5.39
CA ASP A 318 9.53 -23.15 6.13
C ASP A 318 9.23 -21.68 6.52
N ALA A 319 8.01 -21.19 6.23
CA ALA A 319 7.51 -19.89 6.64
C ALA A 319 6.48 -20.00 7.78
N GLY A 320 6.69 -19.23 8.86
CA GLY A 320 5.77 -19.14 9.99
C GLY A 320 5.08 -17.78 10.07
N ALA A 321 3.75 -17.75 10.05
CA ALA A 321 2.96 -16.53 10.24
C ALA A 321 2.62 -16.30 11.73
N VAL A 322 2.82 -15.08 12.21
CA VAL A 322 2.55 -14.65 13.59
C VAL A 322 1.61 -13.45 13.59
N LEU A 323 0.44 -13.61 14.20
CA LEU A 323 -0.52 -12.52 14.42
C LEU A 323 -0.17 -11.77 15.71
N ALA A 324 0.60 -10.70 15.59
CA ALA A 324 0.98 -9.85 16.72
C ALA A 324 1.44 -8.47 16.25
N PRO A 325 1.29 -7.42 17.08
CA PRO A 325 2.11 -6.22 16.96
C PRO A 325 3.61 -6.59 17.04
N SER A 326 4.46 -5.91 16.28
CA SER A 326 5.90 -6.21 16.25
C SER A 326 6.58 -6.06 17.62
N GLU A 327 6.13 -5.09 18.42
CA GLU A 327 6.59 -4.87 19.80
C GLU A 327 6.13 -5.97 20.79
N GLN A 328 5.24 -6.87 20.37
CA GLN A 328 4.83 -8.04 21.16
C GLN A 328 5.41 -9.35 20.62
N ALA A 329 6.16 -9.31 19.51
CA ALA A 329 6.82 -10.46 18.88
C ALA A 329 8.35 -10.43 19.05
N LEU A 330 8.84 -9.71 20.07
CA LEU A 330 10.28 -9.45 20.27
C LEU A 330 11.09 -10.73 20.58
N ASP A 331 10.44 -11.76 21.12
CA ASP A 331 11.08 -13.04 21.45
C ASP A 331 11.59 -13.80 20.22
N TYR A 332 11.07 -13.48 19.03
CA TYR A 332 11.56 -14.03 17.77
C TYR A 332 12.90 -13.40 17.32
N ILE A 333 13.32 -12.28 17.93
CA ILE A 333 14.63 -11.68 17.70
C ILE A 333 15.61 -12.29 18.70
N THR A 334 16.34 -13.32 18.28
CA THR A 334 17.29 -14.04 19.14
C THR A 334 18.73 -13.54 18.99
N GLY A 335 18.97 -12.70 17.97
CA GLY A 335 20.29 -12.17 17.63
C GLY A 335 21.02 -12.99 16.57
N LYS A 336 20.33 -13.98 15.97
CA LYS A 336 20.89 -14.87 14.94
C LYS A 336 20.24 -14.68 13.57
N GLU A 337 19.12 -13.96 13.55
CA GLU A 337 18.29 -13.72 12.39
C GLU A 337 18.75 -12.48 11.62
N ILE A 338 18.46 -12.43 10.33
CA ILE A 338 18.35 -11.13 9.63
C ILE A 338 16.97 -10.55 9.93
N VAL A 339 16.95 -9.29 10.35
CA VAL A 339 15.70 -8.58 10.62
C VAL A 339 15.34 -7.69 9.43
N ILE A 340 14.18 -7.93 8.84
CA ILE A 340 13.57 -7.08 7.82
C ILE A 340 12.48 -6.24 8.50
N VAL A 341 12.45 -4.95 8.20
CA VAL A 341 11.41 -4.03 8.68
C VAL A 341 10.93 -3.10 7.56
N ASP A 342 9.61 -3.02 7.39
CA ASP A 342 8.91 -2.00 6.57
C ASP A 342 7.81 -1.32 7.42
N PRO A 343 8.19 -0.51 8.43
CA PRO A 343 7.24 0.02 9.39
C PRO A 343 6.34 1.11 8.78
N PRO A 344 5.21 1.45 9.44
CA PRO A 344 4.41 2.59 9.07
C PRO A 344 5.20 3.91 9.17
N ARG A 345 4.60 5.01 8.68
CA ARG A 345 5.25 6.35 8.65
C ARG A 345 5.79 6.87 10.00
N ALA A 346 5.37 6.28 11.12
CA ALA A 346 5.87 6.61 12.45
C ALA A 346 7.30 6.09 12.73
N GLY A 347 7.81 5.16 11.90
CA GLY A 347 9.06 4.44 12.11
C GLY A 347 8.89 3.23 13.04
N LEU A 348 10.01 2.70 13.52
CA LEU A 348 10.03 1.55 14.43
C LEU A 348 9.46 1.90 15.81
N HIS A 349 8.82 0.91 16.43
CA HIS A 349 8.43 1.03 17.84
C HIS A 349 9.69 1.09 18.73
N PRO A 350 9.70 1.91 19.81
CA PRO A 350 10.86 2.01 20.70
C PRO A 350 11.35 0.67 21.25
N ASP A 351 10.43 -0.23 21.61
CA ASP A 351 10.79 -1.55 22.13
C ASP A 351 11.48 -2.43 21.07
N VAL A 352 11.09 -2.29 19.79
CA VAL A 352 11.79 -2.99 18.69
C VAL A 352 13.23 -2.47 18.59
N ILE A 353 13.45 -1.16 18.64
CA ILE A 353 14.80 -0.57 18.63
C ILE A 353 15.62 -1.06 19.84
N ALA A 354 15.02 -1.07 21.03
CA ALA A 354 15.66 -1.53 22.25
C ALA A 354 16.07 -3.01 22.14
N THR A 355 15.19 -3.88 21.63
CA THR A 355 15.51 -5.29 21.39
C THR A 355 16.60 -5.47 20.34
N LEU A 356 16.61 -4.70 19.25
CA LEU A 356 17.67 -4.75 18.23
C LEU A 356 19.04 -4.37 18.79
N LEU A 357 19.10 -3.41 19.72
CA LEU A 357 20.32 -3.01 20.42
C LEU A 357 20.73 -4.01 21.53
N GLN A 358 19.77 -4.74 22.11
CA GLN A 358 20.05 -5.76 23.13
C GLN A 358 20.51 -7.08 22.53
N LYS A 359 19.83 -7.56 21.48
CA LYS A 359 20.03 -8.87 20.87
C LYS A 359 21.08 -8.86 19.77
N LEU A 360 21.34 -7.68 19.19
CA LEU A 360 22.37 -7.45 18.19
C LEU A 360 22.34 -8.46 17.02
N PRO A 361 21.19 -8.65 16.33
CA PRO A 361 21.18 -9.42 15.09
C PRO A 361 22.27 -8.92 14.13
N PRO A 362 22.85 -9.81 13.33
CA PRO A 362 23.98 -9.47 12.46
C PRO A 362 23.62 -8.39 11.42
N ARG A 363 22.36 -8.34 10.98
CA ARG A 363 21.89 -7.42 9.94
C ARG A 363 20.45 -6.97 10.15
N ILE A 364 20.19 -5.70 9.83
CA ILE A 364 18.85 -5.11 9.73
C ILE A 364 18.68 -4.53 8.33
N ILE A 365 17.62 -4.94 7.64
CA ILE A 365 17.18 -4.43 6.34
C ILE A 365 15.95 -3.55 6.59
N TYR A 366 16.11 -2.22 6.47
CA TYR A 366 15.08 -1.25 6.78
C TYR A 366 14.61 -0.53 5.52
N LEU A 367 13.43 -0.89 5.00
CA LEU A 367 12.72 -0.13 3.98
C LEU A 367 11.77 0.87 4.64
N SER A 368 11.75 2.13 4.20
CA SER A 368 10.90 3.14 4.80
C SER A 368 10.31 4.11 3.80
N CYS A 369 9.02 4.41 3.93
CA CYS A 369 8.35 5.51 3.22
C CYS A 369 8.51 6.89 3.90
N ASN A 370 9.30 6.97 4.99
CA ASN A 370 9.56 8.22 5.71
C ASN A 370 11.04 8.31 6.15
N PRO A 371 11.91 8.89 5.31
CA PRO A 371 13.33 9.03 5.62
C PRO A 371 13.63 9.80 6.92
N ILE A 372 12.71 10.68 7.36
CA ILE A 372 12.89 11.46 8.60
C ILE A 372 12.84 10.55 9.82
N THR A 373 11.79 9.75 9.96
CA THR A 373 11.67 8.80 11.08
C THR A 373 12.68 7.66 10.96
N GLN A 374 13.00 7.22 9.74
CA GLN A 374 14.05 6.23 9.53
C GLN A 374 15.41 6.73 10.05
N ALA A 375 15.78 7.97 9.75
CA ALA A 375 17.04 8.54 10.23
C ALA A 375 17.06 8.74 11.76
N ARG A 376 15.92 9.06 12.39
CA ARG A 376 15.79 9.06 13.86
C ARG A 376 16.12 7.68 14.43
N ASP A 377 15.52 6.64 13.86
CA ASP A 377 15.71 5.26 14.33
C ASP A 377 17.15 4.79 14.10
N VAL A 378 17.70 5.08 12.91
CA VAL A 378 19.08 4.76 12.55
C VAL A 378 20.08 5.47 13.47
N ALA A 379 19.84 6.73 13.85
CA ALA A 379 20.71 7.44 14.79
C ALA A 379 20.84 6.72 16.15
N LEU A 380 19.77 6.04 16.60
CA LEU A 380 19.80 5.21 17.81
C LEU A 380 20.56 3.89 17.56
N LEU A 381 20.28 3.24 16.42
CA LEU A 381 20.92 1.98 16.05
C LEU A 381 22.43 2.13 15.78
N GLN A 382 22.89 3.31 15.36
CA GLN A 382 24.29 3.62 15.07
C GLN A 382 25.24 3.46 16.27
N GLN A 383 24.72 3.24 17.49
CA GLN A 383 25.54 2.84 18.63
C GLN A 383 26.26 1.51 18.35
N SER A 384 25.51 0.51 17.86
CA SER A 384 25.99 -0.86 17.65
C SER A 384 26.04 -1.29 16.18
N TYR A 385 25.47 -0.50 15.27
CA TYR A 385 25.40 -0.80 13.83
C TYR A 385 26.07 0.27 12.97
N GLN A 386 26.47 -0.12 11.76
CA GLN A 386 26.96 0.78 10.72
C GLN A 386 26.09 0.64 9.47
N ILE A 387 25.95 1.72 8.71
CA ILE A 387 25.23 1.70 7.43
C ILE A 387 26.15 1.07 6.38
N ALA A 388 25.81 -0.14 5.96
CA ALA A 388 26.54 -0.87 4.94
C ALA A 388 26.16 -0.40 3.52
N TRP A 389 24.90 -0.07 3.32
CA TRP A 389 24.37 0.36 2.02
C TRP A 389 23.05 1.11 2.16
N HIS A 390 22.73 1.96 1.20
CA HIS A 390 21.43 2.61 1.12
C HIS A 390 21.06 2.99 -0.32
N ARG A 391 19.77 3.16 -0.58
CA ARG A 391 19.25 3.68 -1.85
C ARG A 391 17.84 4.23 -1.70
N GLY A 392 17.53 5.30 -2.43
CA GLY A 392 16.17 5.81 -2.57
C GLY A 392 15.42 5.13 -3.72
N TYR A 393 14.09 5.11 -3.63
CA TYR A 393 13.20 4.63 -4.68
C TYR A 393 12.03 5.58 -4.83
N ASN A 394 11.67 5.87 -6.06
CA ASN A 394 10.52 6.70 -6.38
C ASN A 394 9.28 5.82 -6.58
N PHE A 395 8.67 5.29 -5.52
CA PHE A 395 7.43 4.50 -5.70
C PHE A 395 6.27 5.39 -6.12
N PHE A 396 6.35 6.69 -5.81
CA PHE A 396 5.28 7.64 -6.03
C PHE A 396 5.69 8.84 -6.91
N PRO A 397 6.00 8.62 -8.21
CA PRO A 397 6.27 9.70 -9.15
C PRO A 397 5.19 10.78 -9.13
N ARG A 398 5.59 12.04 -9.34
CA ARG A 398 4.72 13.24 -9.26
C ARG A 398 4.15 13.53 -7.87
N THR A 399 4.73 12.95 -6.82
CA THR A 399 4.42 13.27 -5.42
C THR A 399 5.71 13.60 -4.66
N PRO A 400 5.64 14.19 -3.45
CA PRO A 400 6.84 14.46 -2.65
C PRO A 400 7.33 13.24 -1.85
N HIS A 401 6.71 12.07 -2.02
CA HIS A 401 7.07 10.85 -1.29
C HIS A 401 8.28 10.16 -1.91
N ILE A 402 9.09 9.56 -1.04
CA ILE A 402 10.27 8.77 -1.41
C ILE A 402 10.41 7.62 -0.43
N GLU A 403 10.75 6.46 -0.97
CA GLU A 403 11.06 5.26 -0.21
C GLU A 403 12.58 5.17 -0.10
N HIS A 404 13.09 4.77 1.06
CA HIS A 404 14.51 4.69 1.30
C HIS A 404 14.85 3.38 2.00
N LEU A 405 15.76 2.62 1.40
CA LEU A 405 16.29 1.38 1.93
C LEU A 405 17.63 1.69 2.61
N ILE A 406 17.81 1.21 3.83
CA ILE A 406 19.08 1.21 4.55
C ILE A 406 19.38 -0.22 4.99
N ILE A 407 20.59 -0.68 4.70
CA ILE A 407 21.15 -1.91 5.25
C ILE A 407 22.10 -1.54 6.38
N LEU A 408 21.84 -2.09 7.56
CA LEU A 408 22.64 -1.92 8.76
C LEU A 408 23.31 -3.25 9.10
N ASP A 409 24.63 -3.24 9.22
CA ASP A 409 25.41 -4.36 9.71
C ASP A 409 25.88 -4.10 11.13
N LYS A 410 25.90 -5.14 11.98
CA LYS A 410 26.47 -5.04 13.32
C LYS A 410 27.94 -4.61 13.20
N LYS A 411 28.37 -3.67 14.04
CA LYS A 411 29.79 -3.30 14.11
C LYS A 411 30.65 -4.49 14.57
N PRO A 412 31.92 -4.55 14.13
CA PRO A 412 32.88 -5.56 14.58
C PRO A 412 33.07 -5.59 16.10
#